data_AF-C1MKY2-F1
#
_entry.id   AF-C1MKY2-F1
#
_cell.length_a   1.000
_cell.length_b   1.000
_cell.length_c   1.000
_cell.angle_alpha   90.00
_cell.angle_beta   90.00
_cell.angle_gamma   90.00
#
_symmetry.space_group_name_H-M   'P 1'
#
loop_
_entity.id
_entity.type
_entity.pdbx_description
1 polymer ?
#
loop_
_entity_poly.entity_id
_entity_poly.type
_entity_poly.pdbx_seq_one_letter_code
_entity_poly.pdbx_strand_id
1 'polypeptide(L)'
;MSRTLNTDGNRGSSSDADKNVAFHLPGTFSRNEQVRVDLTKLEAPSLRKYRRVFKLGEVQQGGTKDELIPAVVRHWKQTIVDEDETLIAFVTALRQRAKRGNIQAVNNRHSSFKTNSTRSGPRGKGK
;
A
#
# COMPACT_ATOMS: atom_id res chain seq x y z
N MET A 1 -46.72 -48.63 -7.87
CA MET A 1 -46.60 -49.85 -7.04
C MET A 1 -45.13 -50.18 -6.92
N SER A 2 -44.69 -50.35 -5.68
CA SER A 2 -43.31 -50.38 -5.18
C SER A 2 -42.44 -51.49 -5.77
N ARG A 3 -41.11 -51.26 -5.79
CA ARG A 3 -40.11 -52.11 -5.11
C ARG A 3 -38.72 -51.47 -5.21
N THR A 4 -38.24 -51.04 -4.05
CA THR A 4 -36.83 -50.82 -3.72
C THR A 4 -36.07 -52.14 -3.75
N LEU A 5 -34.84 -52.14 -4.25
CA LEU A 5 -33.86 -53.19 -3.97
C LEU A 5 -32.59 -52.52 -3.45
N ASN A 6 -32.46 -52.56 -2.13
CA ASN A 6 -31.23 -52.28 -1.41
C ASN A 6 -30.24 -53.41 -1.72
N THR A 7 -28.99 -53.06 -2.03
CA THR A 7 -27.88 -54.01 -1.98
C THR A 7 -26.87 -53.45 -0.98
N ASP A 8 -26.95 -53.96 0.25
CA ASP A 8 -25.90 -53.85 1.25
C ASP A 8 -24.67 -54.63 0.78
N GLY A 9 -23.53 -53.95 0.73
CA GLY A 9 -22.26 -54.49 0.27
C GLY A 9 -21.08 -53.82 0.96
N ASN A 10 -21.10 -53.84 2.30
CA ASN A 10 -19.95 -53.58 3.17
C ASN A 10 -18.73 -54.41 2.71
N ARG A 11 -17.68 -53.78 2.19
CA ARG A 11 -16.35 -54.39 2.05
C ARG A 11 -15.26 -53.33 2.01
N GLY A 12 -14.40 -53.40 3.03
CA GLY A 12 -12.98 -53.07 2.86
C GLY A 12 -12.60 -51.62 3.11
N SER A 13 -12.65 -51.22 4.37
CA SER A 13 -11.67 -50.28 4.90
C SER A 13 -10.26 -50.85 4.69
N SER A 14 -9.52 -50.37 3.70
CA SER A 14 -8.05 -50.44 3.70
C SER A 14 -7.52 -49.03 3.88
N SER A 15 -7.13 -48.77 5.11
CA SER A 15 -6.41 -47.58 5.53
C SER A 15 -4.98 -47.69 5.02
N ASP A 16 -4.76 -47.27 3.77
CA ASP A 16 -3.44 -46.86 3.31
C ASP A 16 -3.43 -45.34 3.35
N ALA A 17 -3.47 -44.82 4.58
CA ALA A 17 -3.17 -43.44 4.84
C ALA A 17 -1.70 -43.22 4.46
N ASP A 18 -1.50 -42.85 3.19
CA ASP A 18 -0.29 -42.21 2.72
C ASP A 18 -0.02 -41.05 3.68
N LYS A 19 0.99 -41.26 4.54
CA LYS A 19 1.51 -40.27 5.46
C LYS A 19 2.22 -39.24 4.61
N ASN A 20 1.44 -38.38 3.98
CA ASN A 20 1.91 -37.09 3.52
C ASN A 20 2.33 -36.34 4.78
N VAL A 21 3.57 -36.56 5.19
CA VAL A 21 4.29 -35.75 6.16
C VAL A 21 4.43 -34.37 5.53
N ALA A 22 3.32 -33.63 5.55
CA ALA A 22 3.33 -32.20 5.44
C ALA A 22 4.21 -31.71 6.60
N PHE A 23 5.47 -31.48 6.30
CA PHE A 23 6.32 -30.65 7.14
C PHE A 23 5.72 -29.25 7.07
N HIS A 24 4.71 -28.98 7.90
CA HIS A 24 4.20 -27.65 8.14
C HIS A 24 5.29 -26.86 8.86
N LEU A 25 6.23 -26.33 8.09
CA LEU A 25 7.13 -25.29 8.54
C LEU A 25 6.26 -24.06 8.84
N PRO A 26 6.35 -23.47 10.05
CA PRO A 26 5.72 -22.18 10.33
C PRO A 26 6.45 -21.12 9.49
N GLY A 27 5.86 -20.73 8.36
CA GLY A 27 6.46 -19.74 7.48
C GLY A 27 6.32 -19.99 5.98
N THR A 28 5.49 -20.94 5.52
CA THR A 28 5.06 -20.94 4.12
C THR A 28 4.07 -19.79 3.92
N PHE A 29 4.60 -18.57 3.77
CA PHE A 29 3.84 -17.47 3.19
C PHE A 29 3.25 -18.00 1.89
N SER A 30 1.92 -17.96 1.79
CA SER A 30 1.21 -18.39 0.60
C SER A 30 1.81 -17.67 -0.59
N ARG A 31 2.61 -18.39 -1.40
CA ARG A 31 3.36 -17.88 -2.57
C ARG A 31 2.43 -17.27 -3.64
N ASN A 32 1.13 -17.34 -3.43
CA ASN A 32 0.07 -16.90 -4.32
C ASN A 32 -0.53 -15.55 -3.96
N GLU A 33 -0.15 -14.94 -2.84
CA GLU A 33 -0.43 -13.50 -2.64
C GLU A 33 0.62 -12.74 -3.45
N GLN A 34 0.32 -12.52 -4.75
CA GLN A 34 1.13 -11.67 -5.60
C GLN A 34 1.38 -10.37 -4.84
N VAL A 35 2.63 -10.10 -4.46
CA VAL A 35 3.02 -8.90 -3.71
C VAL A 35 2.77 -7.70 -4.60
N ARG A 36 1.53 -7.17 -4.54
CA ARG A 36 1.08 -6.04 -5.34
C ARG A 36 1.35 -4.76 -4.56
N VAL A 37 1.84 -3.76 -5.27
CA VAL A 37 2.07 -2.43 -4.70
C VAL A 37 0.73 -1.79 -4.38
N ASP A 38 0.51 -1.51 -3.11
CA ASP A 38 -0.66 -0.77 -2.63
C ASP A 38 -0.36 0.74 -2.59
N LEU A 39 -0.79 1.45 -3.63
CA LEU A 39 -0.58 2.88 -3.77
C LEU A 39 -1.49 3.72 -2.85
N THR A 40 -2.51 3.11 -2.22
CA THR A 40 -3.37 3.82 -1.26
C THR A 40 -2.65 4.14 0.04
N LYS A 41 -1.54 3.46 0.33
CA LYS A 41 -0.68 3.71 1.50
C LYS A 41 0.20 4.95 1.35
N LEU A 42 0.31 5.52 0.15
CA LEU A 42 1.07 6.76 -0.06
C LEU A 42 0.29 7.97 0.46
N GLU A 43 1.03 8.91 1.05
CA GLU A 43 0.48 10.21 1.43
C GLU A 43 0.24 11.11 0.21
N ALA A 44 -0.71 12.05 0.32
CA ALA A 44 -1.03 12.99 -0.75
C ALA A 44 0.18 13.77 -1.28
N PRO A 45 1.17 14.21 -0.47
CA PRO A 45 2.37 14.86 -0.97
C PRO A 45 3.22 13.98 -1.90
N SER A 46 3.35 12.69 -1.59
CA SER A 46 4.08 11.73 -2.42
C SER A 46 3.40 11.50 -3.77
N LEU A 47 2.06 11.37 -3.77
CA LEU A 47 1.28 11.24 -5.00
C LEU A 47 1.38 12.51 -5.88
N ARG A 48 1.35 13.70 -5.27
CA ARG A 48 1.56 14.97 -5.98
C ARG A 48 2.97 15.08 -6.57
N LYS A 49 3.99 14.60 -5.85
CA LYS A 49 5.37 14.55 -6.36
C LYS A 49 5.46 13.62 -7.57
N TYR A 50 4.88 12.42 -7.48
CA TYR A 50 4.83 11.47 -8.60
C TYR A 50 4.18 12.11 -9.82
N ARG A 51 2.99 12.71 -9.64
CA ARG A 51 2.27 13.41 -10.71
C ARG A 51 3.11 14.50 -11.38
N ARG A 52 3.88 15.28 -10.60
CA ARG A 52 4.76 16.33 -11.14
C ARG A 52 5.93 15.76 -11.94
N VAL A 53 6.59 14.72 -11.42
CA VAL A 53 7.75 14.08 -12.07
C VAL A 53 7.35 13.45 -13.41
N PHE A 54 6.23 12.73 -13.42
CA PHE A 54 5.72 12.02 -14.60
C PHE A 54 4.71 12.85 -15.42
N LYS A 55 4.51 14.13 -15.07
CA LYS A 55 3.63 15.07 -15.77
C LYS A 55 2.23 14.50 -16.08
N LEU A 56 1.58 13.87 -15.11
CA LEU A 56 0.24 13.32 -15.29
C LEU A 56 -0.76 14.47 -15.47
N GLY A 57 -1.11 14.77 -16.73
CA GLY A 57 -1.93 15.92 -17.14
C GLY A 57 -3.42 15.78 -16.83
N GLU A 58 -3.87 14.56 -16.53
CA GLU A 58 -5.28 14.23 -16.31
C GLU A 58 -5.83 14.73 -14.95
N VAL A 59 -4.95 15.04 -14.00
CA VAL A 59 -5.35 15.49 -12.64
C VAL A 59 -4.92 16.93 -12.43
N GLN A 60 -5.74 17.76 -11.79
CA GLN A 60 -5.43 19.19 -11.55
C GLN A 60 -4.26 19.39 -10.56
N GLN A 61 -3.62 20.58 -10.61
CA GLN A 61 -2.64 20.98 -9.60
C GLN A 61 -3.31 21.11 -8.23
N GLY A 62 -2.83 20.31 -7.27
CA GLY A 62 -3.40 20.27 -5.93
C GLY A 62 -4.51 19.24 -5.73
N GLY A 63 -4.76 18.35 -6.70
CA GLY A 63 -5.74 17.27 -6.57
C GLY A 63 -5.67 16.50 -5.24
N THR A 64 -6.83 15.99 -4.83
CA THR A 64 -6.98 15.22 -3.60
C THR A 64 -6.35 13.82 -3.76
N LYS A 65 -6.16 13.10 -2.64
CA LYS A 65 -5.56 11.75 -2.67
C LYS A 65 -6.35 10.82 -3.58
N ASP A 66 -7.67 10.85 -3.48
CA ASP A 66 -8.58 9.96 -4.22
C ASP A 66 -8.60 10.26 -5.73
N GLU A 67 -8.38 11.52 -6.12
CA GLU A 67 -8.22 11.91 -7.53
C GLU A 67 -6.86 11.48 -8.11
N LEU A 68 -5.80 11.51 -7.30
CA LEU A 68 -4.45 11.20 -7.74
C LEU A 68 -4.20 9.70 -7.92
N ILE A 69 -4.74 8.86 -7.01
CA ILE A 69 -4.55 7.41 -7.03
C ILE A 69 -4.86 6.77 -8.40
N PRO A 70 -6.03 6.97 -9.03
CA PRO A 70 -6.35 6.27 -10.27
C PRO A 70 -5.40 6.66 -11.42
N ALA A 71 -4.97 7.92 -11.48
CA ALA A 71 -3.98 8.36 -12.48
C ALA A 71 -2.60 7.74 -12.25
N VAL A 72 -2.14 7.70 -10.99
CA VAL A 72 -0.86 7.06 -10.64
C VAL A 72 -0.90 5.56 -10.90
N VAL A 73 -1.99 4.87 -10.58
CA VAL A 73 -2.16 3.43 -10.84
C VAL A 73 -2.07 3.12 -12.33
N ARG A 74 -2.73 3.92 -13.19
CA ARG A 74 -2.66 3.75 -14.65
C ARG A 74 -1.22 3.84 -15.15
N HIS A 75 -0.54 4.93 -14.79
CA HIS A 75 0.85 5.15 -15.20
C HIS A 75 1.80 4.07 -14.64
N TRP A 76 1.66 3.70 -13.37
CA TRP A 76 2.49 2.68 -12.71
C TRP A 76 2.42 1.33 -13.43
N LYS A 77 1.21 0.91 -13.84
CA LYS A 77 1.01 -0.36 -14.59
C LYS A 77 1.65 -0.36 -15.97
N GLN A 78 1.86 0.81 -16.56
CA GLN A 78 2.48 0.98 -17.87
C GLN A 78 3.99 1.28 -17.77
N THR A 79 4.50 1.46 -16.55
CA THR A 79 5.91 1.79 -16.33
C THR A 79 6.75 0.55 -16.62
N ILE A 80 7.61 0.66 -17.62
CA ILE A 80 8.64 -0.32 -17.95
C ILE A 80 9.99 0.27 -17.54
N VAL A 81 10.83 -0.54 -16.93
CA VAL A 81 12.15 -0.12 -16.46
C VAL A 81 13.21 -1.07 -17.00
N ASP A 82 14.40 -0.54 -17.28
CA ASP A 82 15.59 -1.32 -17.51
C ASP A 82 16.18 -1.75 -16.16
N GLU A 83 16.40 -3.06 -15.96
CA GLU A 83 16.82 -3.60 -14.68
C GLU A 83 18.21 -3.10 -14.27
N ASP A 84 19.17 -3.18 -15.20
CA ASP A 84 20.57 -2.83 -14.92
C ASP A 84 20.70 -1.33 -14.63
N GLU A 85 20.11 -0.49 -15.47
CA GLU A 85 20.11 0.97 -15.27
C GLU A 85 19.45 1.33 -13.93
N THR A 86 18.31 0.70 -13.62
CA THR A 86 17.56 0.97 -12.39
C THR A 86 18.35 0.59 -11.14
N LEU A 87 18.97 -0.58 -11.13
CA LEU A 87 19.76 -1.05 -10.00
C LEU A 87 21.01 -0.18 -9.79
N ILE A 88 21.71 0.17 -10.86
CA ILE A 88 22.89 1.04 -10.80
C ILE A 88 22.50 2.43 -10.28
N ALA A 89 21.43 3.03 -10.81
CA ALA A 89 20.95 4.33 -10.38
C ALA A 89 20.54 4.32 -8.89
N PHE A 90 19.84 3.27 -8.45
CA PHE A 90 19.41 3.12 -7.07
C PHE A 90 20.59 3.04 -6.09
N VAL A 91 21.55 2.14 -6.32
CA VAL A 91 22.73 1.98 -5.47
C VAL A 91 23.56 3.26 -5.43
N THR A 92 23.71 3.92 -6.59
CA THR A 92 24.43 5.19 -6.70
C THR A 92 23.74 6.29 -5.89
N ALA A 93 22.41 6.41 -5.96
CA ALA A 93 21.65 7.39 -5.18
C ALA A 93 21.78 7.15 -3.66
N LEU A 94 21.78 5.90 -3.21
CA LEU A 94 22.00 5.55 -1.79
C LEU A 94 23.39 5.96 -1.32
N ARG A 95 24.43 5.64 -2.10
CA ARG A 95 25.82 6.03 -1.79
C ARG A 95 25.97 7.54 -1.72
N GLN A 96 25.37 8.28 -2.65
CA GLN A 96 25.38 9.75 -2.63
C GLN A 96 24.66 10.30 -1.39
N ARG A 97 23.51 9.74 -1.02
CA ARG A 97 22.76 10.17 0.17
C ARG A 97 23.54 9.92 1.47
N ALA A 98 24.23 8.79 1.59
CA ALA A 98 25.08 8.48 2.74
C ALA A 98 26.24 9.48 2.88
N LYS A 99 26.90 9.83 1.76
CA LYS A 99 27.97 10.84 1.74
C LYS A 99 27.49 12.25 2.07
N ARG A 100 26.25 12.59 1.74
CA ARG A 100 25.65 13.91 1.93
C ARG A 100 25.09 14.15 3.34
N GLY A 101 25.16 13.18 4.26
CA GLY A 101 24.72 13.34 5.64
C GLY A 101 23.26 13.78 5.77
N ASN A 102 22.33 12.83 5.70
CA ASN A 102 20.93 12.91 6.18
C ASN A 102 20.25 14.30 6.23
N ILE A 103 20.09 15.00 5.11
CA ILE A 103 19.11 16.08 5.01
C ILE A 103 17.77 15.40 4.76
N GLN A 104 16.94 15.22 5.80
CA GLN A 104 15.45 15.10 5.82
C GLN A 104 14.93 14.60 7.19
N ALA A 105 15.59 14.96 8.31
CA ALA A 105 15.06 14.73 9.66
C ALA A 105 14.32 15.95 10.25
N VAL A 106 14.08 17.02 9.48
CA VAL A 106 13.48 18.26 10.02
C VAL A 106 12.49 18.86 9.02
N ASN A 107 11.29 18.28 8.93
CA ASN A 107 10.13 19.05 8.45
C ASN A 107 8.80 18.60 9.05
N ASN A 108 8.83 17.76 10.09
CA ASN A 108 7.63 17.42 10.85
C ASN A 108 7.64 18.16 12.20
N ARG A 109 7.47 19.48 12.17
CA ARG A 109 7.03 20.23 13.35
C ARG A 109 5.76 20.98 13.00
N HIS A 110 4.66 20.44 13.51
CA HIS A 110 3.50 21.21 13.96
C HIS A 110 2.88 22.17 12.95
N SER A 111 1.87 21.67 12.22
CA SER A 111 0.70 22.49 11.92
C SER A 111 -0.01 22.77 13.24
N SER A 112 0.38 23.85 13.91
CA SER A 112 -0.40 24.37 15.03
C SER A 112 -1.67 24.97 14.47
N PHE A 113 -2.78 24.30 14.75
CA PHE A 113 -4.14 24.78 14.50
C PHE A 113 -4.27 26.24 14.96
N LYS A 114 -4.45 27.16 14.01
CA LYS A 114 -5.06 28.46 14.30
C LYS A 114 -6.52 28.18 14.64
N THR A 115 -6.83 28.04 15.92
CA THR A 115 -8.22 28.07 16.38
C THR A 115 -8.70 29.51 16.29
N ASN A 116 -9.53 29.80 15.29
CA ASN A 116 -10.42 30.95 15.36
C ASN A 116 -11.34 30.76 16.56
N SER A 117 -11.24 31.61 17.58
CA SER A 117 -12.28 31.73 18.60
C SER A 117 -12.85 33.15 18.54
N THR A 118 -13.95 33.25 17.81
CA THR A 118 -14.90 34.37 17.84
C THR A 118 -15.72 34.35 19.12
N ARG A 119 -16.14 35.56 19.56
CA ARG A 119 -17.16 35.88 20.60
C ARG A 119 -16.68 35.72 22.05
N SER A 120 -16.88 36.65 22.99
CA SER A 120 -17.99 37.58 23.24
C SER A 120 -17.60 38.66 24.27
N GLY A 121 -18.19 39.88 24.22
CA GLY A 121 -18.22 40.83 25.35
C GLY A 121 -19.07 40.30 26.53
N PRO A 122 -19.37 41.05 27.63
CA PRO A 122 -19.46 42.52 27.77
C PRO A 122 -18.96 43.12 29.13
N ARG A 123 -19.31 44.41 29.39
CA ARG A 123 -19.29 45.20 30.68
C ARG A 123 -17.91 45.79 31.07
N GLY A 124 -17.72 47.05 31.49
CA GLY A 124 -18.62 48.13 31.92
C GLY A 124 -18.09 48.77 33.22
N LYS A 125 -18.06 50.12 33.29
CA LYS A 125 -17.73 51.05 34.42
C LYS A 125 -16.25 51.10 34.81
N GLY A 126 -15.62 52.23 35.15
CA GLY A 126 -15.99 53.54 35.72
C GLY A 126 -14.76 53.93 36.58
N LYS A 127 -14.14 55.09 36.43
CA LYS A 127 -14.49 56.41 36.97
C LYS A 127 -13.48 57.40 36.38
#